data_AF-A0AAD5KDB6-F1
#
_entry.id   AF-A0AAD5KDB6-F1
#
_cell.length_a   1.000
_cell.length_b   1.000
_cell.length_c   1.000
_cell.angle_alpha   90.00
_cell.angle_beta   90.00
_cell.angle_gamma   90.00
#
_symmetry.space_group_name_H-M   'P 1'
#
loop_
_entity.id
_entity.type
_entity.pdbx_description
1 polymer ?
#
loop_
_entity_poly.entity_id
_entity_poly.type
_entity_poly.pdbx_seq_one_letter_code
_entity_poly.pdbx_strand_id
1 'polypeptide(L)'
;MAINTPETFNGFQILTDSIKVIKDKGHVITITYYYAIPYKCGSGQHYPGDSGCFLTGDDAAGYVYITSEITTCEDLPEPLPPSGGGGTTPTPPGNYDPCDSGTSPVAIQAYNGATGAKLMVAATTPCDEEPLPLTPTKDIRNKTTDPCISKTVNEALTANKSVEGIMADIIKKFDASKSVTINIFDGATSNGTPGQYLGAGFIGNVFQANITLQTSYFVNSSKESVITTLIHEFVHAYIHTSGSKILEVDHDVISQQYITPMAVYLQNYFNIPLKDAYALAWSGVSDSKAWDLAALSFEFTMIDGNKITKQETLNLSGPYKDNGNQPQYKKGIGICN
;
A
#
# COMPACT_ATOMS: atom_id res chain seq x y z
N MET A 1 4.47 -19.56 -31.17
CA MET A 1 5.45 -20.12 -30.23
C MET A 1 4.85 -19.95 -28.85
N ALA A 2 4.33 -21.03 -28.24
CA ALA A 2 3.78 -20.97 -26.90
C ALA A 2 4.96 -21.10 -25.92
N ILE A 3 5.13 -20.12 -25.03
CA ILE A 3 6.10 -20.18 -23.95
C ILE A 3 5.30 -20.56 -22.71
N ASN A 4 5.34 -21.84 -22.34
CA ASN A 4 4.79 -22.31 -21.08
C ASN A 4 5.87 -22.15 -20.01
N THR A 5 5.85 -21.03 -19.29
CA THR A 5 6.66 -20.83 -18.09
C THR A 5 5.76 -20.94 -16.87
N PRO A 6 5.85 -22.02 -16.07
CA PRO A 6 5.14 -22.09 -14.80
C PRO A 6 5.74 -21.07 -13.84
N GLU A 7 5.03 -19.98 -13.61
CA GLU A 7 5.30 -19.06 -12.51
C GLU A 7 4.34 -19.38 -11.36
N THR A 8 4.81 -19.31 -10.12
CA THR A 8 3.97 -19.51 -8.94
C THR A 8 3.76 -18.18 -8.23
N PHE A 9 2.51 -17.76 -8.09
CA PHE A 9 2.12 -16.61 -7.28
C PHE A 9 1.26 -17.10 -6.12
N ASN A 10 1.71 -16.90 -4.87
CA ASN A 10 1.03 -17.35 -3.66
C ASN A 10 0.68 -18.86 -3.63
N GLY A 11 1.53 -19.72 -4.21
CA GLY A 11 1.30 -21.18 -4.25
C GLY A 11 0.31 -21.64 -5.32
N PHE A 12 -0.20 -20.72 -6.15
CA PHE A 12 -1.02 -21.05 -7.33
C PHE A 12 -0.12 -21.16 -8.56
N GLN A 13 -0.36 -22.19 -9.38
CA GLN A 13 0.34 -22.38 -10.65
C GLN A 13 -0.26 -21.42 -11.68
N ILE A 14 0.50 -20.42 -12.10
CA ILE A 14 0.14 -19.54 -13.21
C ILE A 14 0.44 -20.30 -14.49
N LEU A 15 -0.61 -20.63 -15.23
CA LEU A 15 -0.52 -21.18 -16.58
C LEU A 15 -0.67 -20.01 -17.56
N THR A 16 0.45 -19.51 -18.07
CA THR A 16 0.47 -18.52 -19.16
C THR A 16 0.44 -19.25 -20.50
N ASP A 17 -0.76 -19.49 -21.04
CA ASP A 17 -0.89 -20.38 -22.21
C ASP A 17 -0.78 -19.65 -23.57
N SER A 18 -0.86 -18.31 -23.62
CA SER A 18 -0.47 -17.57 -24.84
C SER A 18 -0.27 -16.07 -24.64
N ILE A 19 0.83 -15.54 -25.20
CA ILE A 19 0.96 -14.12 -25.54
C ILE A 19 0.49 -13.98 -27.00
N LYS A 20 -0.73 -13.47 -27.21
CA LYS A 20 -1.21 -13.18 -28.56
C LYS A 20 -0.94 -11.73 -28.91
N VAL A 21 0.23 -11.45 -29.48
CA VAL A 21 0.53 -10.12 -30.04
C VAL A 21 -0.19 -9.98 -31.39
N ILE A 22 -1.35 -9.32 -31.41
CA ILE A 22 -2.00 -8.95 -32.66
C ILE A 22 -1.40 -7.62 -33.10
N LYS A 23 -0.44 -7.66 -34.04
CA LYS A 23 0.01 -6.45 -34.74
C LYS A 23 -0.87 -6.25 -35.96
N ASP A 24 -1.90 -5.41 -35.83
CA ASP A 24 -2.43 -4.68 -36.99
C ASP A 24 -2.23 -3.19 -36.75
N LYS A 25 -2.02 -2.43 -37.83
CA LYS A 25 -1.49 -1.05 -37.94
C LYS A 25 -1.83 -0.06 -36.79
N GLY A 26 -1.15 -0.24 -35.67
CA GLY A 26 -1.24 0.55 -34.43
C GLY A 26 -0.91 -0.40 -33.27
N HIS A 27 0.21 -0.20 -32.59
CA HIS A 27 0.77 -1.18 -31.66
C HIS A 27 -0.07 -1.28 -30.36
N VAL A 28 -1.15 -2.06 -30.44
CA VAL A 28 -1.96 -2.48 -29.31
C VAL A 28 -1.40 -3.82 -28.82
N ILE A 29 -0.88 -3.84 -27.60
CA ILE A 29 -0.43 -5.07 -26.94
C ILE A 29 -1.52 -5.50 -25.98
N THR A 30 -2.15 -6.64 -26.27
CA THR A 30 -3.12 -7.28 -25.37
C THR A 30 -2.47 -8.48 -24.70
N ILE A 31 -2.44 -8.48 -23.37
CA ILE A 31 -1.94 -9.56 -22.53
C ILE A 31 -3.12 -10.16 -21.77
N THR A 32 -3.44 -11.42 -22.03
CA THR A 32 -4.47 -12.16 -21.30
C THR A 32 -3.82 -13.05 -20.24
N TYR A 33 -4.17 -12.83 -18.98
CA TYR A 33 -3.78 -13.62 -17.83
C TYR A 33 -4.88 -14.62 -17.47
N TYR A 34 -4.48 -15.86 -17.16
CA TYR A 34 -5.37 -16.91 -16.68
C TYR A 34 -5.00 -17.27 -15.24
N TYR A 35 -5.99 -17.29 -14.35
CA TYR A 35 -5.81 -17.64 -12.93
C TYR A 35 -6.65 -18.85 -12.60
N ALA A 36 -6.05 -19.87 -12.00
CA ALA A 36 -6.76 -21.02 -11.44
C ALA A 36 -6.87 -20.85 -9.91
N ILE A 37 -8.09 -20.63 -9.41
CA ILE A 37 -8.37 -20.49 -7.98
C ILE A 37 -8.99 -21.79 -7.48
N PRO A 38 -8.32 -22.58 -6.63
CA PRO A 38 -8.90 -23.78 -6.06
C PRO A 38 -10.00 -23.41 -5.06
N TYR A 39 -11.07 -24.19 -5.04
CA TYR A 39 -12.11 -24.14 -4.02
C TYR A 39 -12.23 -25.50 -3.32
N LYS A 40 -12.66 -25.46 -2.06
CA LYS A 40 -12.77 -26.63 -1.19
C LYS A 40 -14.04 -27.42 -1.49
N CYS A 41 -14.01 -28.72 -1.21
CA CYS A 41 -15.20 -29.55 -1.31
C CYS A 41 -16.23 -29.24 -0.22
N GLY A 42 -17.50 -29.53 -0.48
CA GLY A 42 -18.60 -29.25 0.45
C GLY A 42 -18.50 -29.97 1.81
N SER A 43 -17.76 -31.08 1.89
CA SER A 43 -17.59 -31.86 3.12
C SER A 43 -16.60 -31.26 4.13
N GLY A 44 -15.84 -30.20 3.78
CA GLY A 44 -14.91 -29.59 4.72
C GLY A 44 -13.71 -28.87 4.10
N GLN A 45 -12.59 -28.90 4.81
CA GLN A 45 -11.37 -28.15 4.47
C GLN A 45 -10.42 -28.94 3.54
N HIS A 46 -10.95 -29.59 2.50
CA HIS A 46 -10.13 -30.38 1.55
C HIS A 46 -10.05 -29.67 0.19
N TYR A 47 -8.84 -29.55 -0.33
CA TYR A 47 -8.52 -28.92 -1.61
C TYR A 47 -8.55 -29.93 -2.77
N PRO A 48 -8.51 -29.46 -4.03
CA PRO A 48 -8.41 -30.36 -5.18
C PRO A 48 -7.19 -31.28 -5.07
N GLY A 49 -7.41 -32.58 -5.19
CA GLY A 49 -6.37 -33.61 -5.07
C GLY A 49 -6.18 -34.20 -3.66
N ASP A 50 -6.82 -33.63 -2.62
CA ASP A 50 -6.79 -34.22 -1.29
C ASP A 50 -7.60 -35.52 -1.24
N SER A 51 -7.03 -36.59 -0.68
CA SER A 51 -7.70 -37.88 -0.51
C SER A 51 -8.93 -37.83 0.41
N GLY A 52 -9.10 -36.74 1.16
CA GLY A 52 -10.27 -36.47 2.00
C GLY A 52 -11.47 -35.90 1.25
N CYS A 53 -11.30 -35.47 0.00
CA CYS A 53 -12.39 -35.01 -0.86
C CYS A 53 -12.97 -36.19 -1.66
N PHE A 54 -13.93 -36.91 -1.07
CA PHE A 54 -14.65 -38.01 -1.72
C PHE A 54 -15.97 -37.58 -2.39
N LEU A 55 -16.31 -36.30 -2.34
CA LEU A 55 -17.51 -35.76 -2.99
C LEU A 55 -17.29 -35.63 -4.50
N THR A 56 -18.37 -35.78 -5.27
CA THR A 56 -18.37 -35.70 -6.74
C THR A 56 -19.40 -34.68 -7.20
N GLY A 57 -19.31 -34.23 -8.46
CA GLY A 57 -20.19 -33.19 -8.98
C GLY A 57 -19.90 -31.83 -8.37
N ASP A 58 -20.94 -31.06 -8.09
CA ASP A 58 -20.83 -29.66 -7.67
C ASP A 58 -20.20 -29.48 -6.27
N ASP A 59 -20.25 -30.51 -5.42
CA ASP A 59 -19.64 -30.48 -4.08
C ASP A 59 -18.17 -30.96 -4.07
N ALA A 60 -17.62 -31.39 -5.20
CA ALA A 60 -16.22 -31.77 -5.31
C ALA A 60 -15.31 -30.54 -5.22
N ALA A 61 -14.12 -30.69 -4.64
CA ALA A 61 -13.10 -29.66 -4.73
C ALA A 61 -12.68 -29.49 -6.19
N GLY A 62 -12.54 -28.26 -6.66
CA GLY A 62 -12.16 -27.97 -8.04
C GLY A 62 -11.40 -26.66 -8.19
N TYR A 63 -11.26 -26.21 -9.43
CA TYR A 63 -10.66 -24.92 -9.76
C TYR A 63 -11.65 -24.05 -10.50
N VAL A 64 -11.73 -22.77 -10.12
CA VAL A 64 -12.37 -21.73 -10.91
C VAL A 64 -11.28 -21.04 -11.73
N TYR A 65 -11.51 -20.93 -13.04
CA TYR A 65 -10.62 -20.21 -13.93
C TYR A 65 -11.14 -18.79 -14.15
N ILE A 66 -10.32 -17.79 -13.83
CA ILE A 66 -10.60 -16.38 -14.09
C ILE A 66 -9.65 -15.89 -15.17
N THR A 67 -10.14 -15.02 -16.05
CA THR A 67 -9.32 -14.37 -17.08
C THR A 67 -9.26 -12.87 -16.82
N SER A 68 -8.09 -12.27 -17.01
CA SER A 68 -7.89 -10.82 -17.00
C SER A 68 -7.18 -10.41 -18.28
N GLU A 69 -7.63 -9.35 -18.93
CA GLU A 69 -7.04 -8.87 -20.17
C GLU A 69 -6.54 -7.44 -19.97
N ILE A 70 -5.25 -7.21 -20.18
CA ILE A 70 -4.63 -5.89 -20.13
C ILE A 70 -4.27 -5.49 -21.56
N THR A 71 -4.80 -4.35 -22.01
CA THR A 71 -4.46 -3.79 -23.30
C THR A 71 -3.69 -2.49 -23.12
N THR A 72 -2.47 -2.41 -23.65
CA THR A 72 -1.63 -1.21 -23.65
C THR A 72 -1.46 -0.68 -25.07
N CYS A 73 -1.65 0.63 -25.24
CA CYS A 73 -1.35 1.36 -26.47
C CYS A 73 0.01 2.06 -26.30
N GLU A 74 0.96 1.81 -27.19
CA GLU A 74 2.20 2.59 -27.25
C GLU A 74 2.08 3.69 -28.32
N ASP A 75 2.23 4.94 -27.91
CA ASP A 75 2.41 6.05 -28.84
C ASP A 75 3.79 5.94 -29.48
N LEU A 76 3.83 5.82 -30.81
CA LEU A 76 5.10 5.89 -31.51
C LEU A 76 5.65 7.32 -31.40
N PRO A 77 6.96 7.50 -31.18
CA PRO A 77 7.58 8.81 -31.38
C PRO A 77 7.26 9.25 -32.81
N GLU A 78 6.67 10.45 -32.95
CA GLU A 78 6.39 11.01 -34.26
C GLU A 78 7.65 10.93 -35.12
N PRO A 79 7.57 10.42 -36.36
CA PRO A 79 8.72 10.41 -37.25
C PRO A 79 9.25 11.83 -37.36
N LEU A 80 10.53 12.02 -37.04
CA LEU A 80 11.19 13.32 -37.15
C LEU A 80 10.87 13.92 -38.52
N PRO A 81 10.36 15.16 -38.58
CA PRO A 81 9.89 15.73 -39.82
C PRO A 81 11.01 15.73 -40.85
N PRO A 82 10.77 15.25 -42.08
CA PRO A 82 11.77 15.31 -43.13
C PRO A 82 12.12 16.77 -43.43
N SER A 83 13.40 17.11 -43.28
CA SER A 83 13.97 18.37 -43.74
C SER A 83 13.90 18.40 -45.27
N GLY A 84 12.85 19.00 -45.83
CA GLY A 84 12.66 19.08 -47.28
C GLY A 84 11.37 19.81 -47.66
N GLY A 85 11.52 20.93 -48.37
CA GLY A 85 10.46 21.92 -48.57
C GLY A 85 9.28 21.48 -49.44
N GLY A 86 8.15 22.16 -49.18
CA GLY A 86 7.06 22.37 -50.15
C GLY A 86 6.06 21.23 -50.24
N GLY A 87 4.99 21.28 -49.43
CA GLY A 87 3.85 20.39 -49.62
C GLY A 87 2.79 20.61 -48.55
N THR A 88 1.55 20.79 -48.98
CA THR A 88 0.37 21.08 -48.17
C THR A 88 -0.02 19.90 -47.27
N THR A 89 0.47 19.87 -46.02
CA THR A 89 -0.07 18.96 -45.01
C THR A 89 -1.19 19.68 -44.26
N PRO A 90 -2.42 19.13 -44.19
CA PRO A 90 -3.48 19.72 -43.38
C PRO A 90 -3.10 19.62 -41.90
N THR A 91 -3.04 20.74 -41.21
CA THR A 91 -3.00 20.76 -39.75
C THR A 91 -4.32 20.15 -39.25
N PRO A 92 -4.32 19.07 -38.46
CA PRO A 92 -5.52 18.61 -37.80
C PRO A 92 -6.09 19.75 -36.95
N PRO A 93 -7.43 19.91 -36.86
CA PRO A 93 -8.01 20.88 -35.95
C PRO A 93 -7.53 20.57 -34.51
N GLY A 94 -7.34 21.61 -33.68
CA GLY A 94 -6.68 21.51 -32.36
C GLY A 94 -7.38 20.62 -31.31
N ASN A 95 -8.43 19.91 -31.70
CA ASN A 95 -9.18 18.93 -30.93
C ASN A 95 -9.12 17.51 -31.53
N TYR A 96 -8.18 17.23 -32.43
CA TYR A 96 -7.96 15.88 -32.95
C TYR A 96 -7.34 15.00 -31.85
N ASP A 97 -8.18 14.19 -31.21
CA ASP A 97 -7.77 13.14 -30.29
C ASP A 97 -7.76 11.79 -31.05
N PRO A 98 -6.58 11.20 -31.30
CA PRO A 98 -6.48 9.92 -32.02
C PRO A 98 -7.09 8.74 -31.25
N CYS A 99 -7.52 8.92 -30.00
CA CYS A 99 -8.18 7.92 -29.18
C CYS A 99 -9.72 8.04 -29.16
N ASP A 100 -10.30 9.07 -29.80
CA ASP A 100 -11.75 9.30 -29.79
C ASP A 100 -12.50 8.52 -30.89
N SER A 101 -12.08 7.27 -31.13
CA SER A 101 -12.77 6.38 -32.08
C SER A 101 -14.08 5.83 -31.52
N GLY A 102 -14.91 6.64 -30.85
CA GLY A 102 -16.32 6.37 -30.56
C GLY A 102 -16.66 5.02 -29.89
N THR A 103 -15.68 4.26 -29.43
CA THR A 103 -15.89 3.01 -28.73
C THR A 103 -15.94 3.34 -27.25
N SER A 104 -17.14 3.21 -26.68
CA SER A 104 -17.36 3.23 -25.23
C SER A 104 -16.25 2.47 -24.52
N PRO A 105 -15.80 2.92 -23.32
CA PRO A 105 -14.87 2.13 -22.52
C PRO A 105 -15.38 0.70 -22.45
N VAL A 106 -14.50 -0.24 -22.82
CA VAL A 106 -14.79 -1.66 -22.87
C VAL A 106 -15.42 -2.04 -21.53
N ALA A 107 -16.68 -2.46 -21.59
CA ALA A 107 -17.36 -3.01 -20.44
C ALA A 107 -16.55 -4.18 -19.91
N ILE A 108 -16.35 -4.26 -18.59
CA ILE A 108 -15.88 -5.47 -17.92
C ILE A 108 -16.90 -6.57 -18.23
N GLN A 109 -16.67 -7.35 -19.29
CA GLN A 109 -17.45 -8.54 -19.55
C GLN A 109 -16.77 -9.70 -18.83
N ALA A 110 -17.20 -9.95 -17.60
CA ALA A 110 -16.93 -11.21 -16.94
C ALA A 110 -17.67 -12.32 -17.71
N TYR A 111 -16.96 -13.03 -18.58
CA TYR A 111 -17.47 -14.26 -19.17
C TYR A 111 -17.37 -15.39 -18.14
N ASN A 112 -18.45 -15.60 -17.39
CA ASN A 112 -18.63 -16.82 -16.59
C ASN A 112 -18.98 -17.98 -17.53
N GLY A 113 -17.97 -18.59 -18.14
CA GLY A 113 -18.09 -19.82 -18.93
C GLY A 113 -18.29 -21.09 -18.09
N ALA A 114 -18.97 -21.00 -16.94
CA ALA A 114 -19.28 -22.16 -16.12
C ALA A 114 -20.65 -22.74 -16.52
N THR A 115 -20.65 -23.72 -17.42
CA THR A 115 -21.77 -24.67 -17.56
C THR A 115 -21.75 -25.64 -16.39
N GLY A 116 -22.71 -25.48 -15.46
CA GLY A 116 -22.93 -26.32 -14.27
C GLY A 116 -23.23 -25.44 -13.05
N ALA A 117 -24.49 -25.39 -12.63
CA ALA A 117 -25.14 -24.39 -11.78
C ALA A 117 -24.65 -24.35 -10.31
N LYS A 118 -24.85 -23.31 -9.48
CA LYS A 118 -25.24 -21.89 -9.55
C LYS A 118 -25.01 -21.31 -8.14
N LEU A 119 -24.48 -20.09 -8.05
CA LEU A 119 -24.85 -19.17 -6.96
C LEU A 119 -26.35 -18.88 -7.13
N MET A 120 -27.20 -19.47 -6.30
CA MET A 120 -28.60 -19.07 -6.20
C MET A 120 -28.68 -17.82 -5.33
N VAL A 121 -28.65 -16.65 -5.97
CA VAL A 121 -29.16 -15.42 -5.35
C VAL A 121 -30.68 -15.49 -5.50
N ALA A 122 -31.39 -15.57 -4.37
CA ALA A 122 -32.85 -15.49 -4.35
C ALA A 122 -33.30 -14.21 -5.07
N ALA A 123 -34.39 -14.27 -5.82
CA ALA A 123 -34.98 -13.08 -6.43
C ALA A 123 -35.30 -12.08 -5.31
N THR A 124 -34.70 -10.89 -5.38
CA THR A 124 -34.93 -9.80 -4.43
C THR A 124 -36.42 -9.47 -4.43
N THR A 125 -37.08 -9.60 -3.28
CA THR A 125 -38.43 -9.08 -3.15
C THR A 125 -38.37 -7.54 -3.10
N PRO A 126 -39.35 -6.80 -3.65
CA PRO A 126 -39.35 -5.32 -3.66
C PRO A 126 -39.40 -4.67 -2.26
N CYS A 127 -39.36 -5.47 -1.20
CA CYS A 127 -39.45 -5.08 0.20
C CYS A 127 -38.25 -5.55 1.04
N ASP A 128 -37.23 -6.17 0.42
CA ASP A 128 -35.98 -6.42 1.13
C ASP A 128 -35.20 -5.10 1.11
N GLU A 129 -35.30 -4.37 2.23
CA GLU A 129 -34.42 -3.26 2.55
C GLU A 129 -32.99 -3.64 2.17
N GLU A 130 -32.32 -2.75 1.45
CA GLU A 130 -30.95 -2.95 0.95
C GLU A 130 -30.13 -3.76 1.96
N PRO A 131 -29.50 -4.88 1.56
CA PRO A 131 -28.57 -5.57 2.44
C PRO A 131 -27.59 -4.51 2.93
N LEU A 132 -27.62 -4.24 4.24
CA LEU A 132 -26.75 -3.25 4.86
C LEU A 132 -25.35 -3.51 4.32
N PRO A 133 -24.69 -2.49 3.74
CA PRO A 133 -23.37 -2.69 3.15
C PRO A 133 -22.52 -3.39 4.19
N LEU A 134 -21.98 -4.56 3.85
CA LEU A 134 -20.97 -5.23 4.65
C LEU A 134 -19.91 -4.17 4.91
N THR A 135 -19.85 -3.70 6.15
CA THR A 135 -18.86 -2.70 6.53
C THR A 135 -17.53 -3.41 6.35
N PRO A 136 -16.67 -2.97 5.42
CA PRO A 136 -15.39 -3.62 5.24
C PRO A 136 -14.70 -3.64 6.61
N THR A 137 -14.36 -4.84 7.08
CA THR A 137 -13.62 -4.98 8.33
C THR A 137 -12.36 -4.16 8.20
N LYS A 138 -12.21 -3.10 8.99
CA LYS A 138 -11.04 -2.23 8.91
C LYS A 138 -9.76 -3.04 9.10
N ASP A 139 -8.87 -2.90 8.14
CA ASP A 139 -7.53 -3.52 8.10
C ASP A 139 -6.61 -2.96 9.20
N ILE A 140 -6.95 -1.82 9.81
CA ILE A 140 -6.26 -1.25 10.95
C ILE A 140 -7.24 -0.97 12.08
N ARG A 141 -6.95 -1.49 13.27
CA ARG A 141 -7.82 -1.49 14.44
C ARG A 141 -7.18 -0.71 15.57
N ASN A 142 -7.83 0.37 15.97
CA ASN A 142 -7.42 1.08 17.17
C ASN A 142 -7.95 0.37 18.44
N LYS A 143 -7.04 -0.05 19.31
CA LYS A 143 -7.31 -0.68 20.61
C LYS A 143 -6.67 0.11 21.76
N THR A 144 -6.27 1.36 21.53
CA THR A 144 -5.73 2.24 22.55
C THR A 144 -6.81 2.64 23.56
N THR A 145 -6.44 2.70 24.82
CA THR A 145 -7.24 3.16 25.97
C THR A 145 -6.92 4.58 26.41
N ASP A 146 -5.72 5.10 26.17
CA ASP A 146 -5.41 6.51 26.49
C ASP A 146 -6.27 7.46 25.65
N PRO A 147 -7.02 8.41 26.25
CA PRO A 147 -7.94 9.26 25.50
C PRO A 147 -7.27 10.11 24.40
N CYS A 148 -6.06 10.60 24.64
CA CYS A 148 -5.39 11.51 23.70
C CYS A 148 -4.75 10.73 22.54
N ILE A 149 -4.08 9.62 22.84
CA ILE A 149 -3.57 8.70 21.80
C ILE A 149 -4.74 8.13 21.00
N SER A 150 -5.80 7.66 21.67
CA SER A 150 -6.95 7.06 21.01
C SER A 150 -7.66 8.03 20.06
N LYS A 151 -7.90 9.27 20.50
CA LYS A 151 -8.45 10.32 19.64
C LYS A 151 -7.55 10.56 18.42
N THR A 152 -6.25 10.72 18.65
CA THR A 152 -5.25 10.98 17.59
C THR A 152 -5.21 9.87 16.55
N VAL A 153 -5.14 8.60 17.00
CA VAL A 153 -5.14 7.44 16.12
C VAL A 153 -6.47 7.30 15.38
N ASN A 154 -7.61 7.50 16.06
CA ASN A 154 -8.92 7.43 15.42
C ASN A 154 -9.10 8.51 14.35
N GLU A 155 -8.68 9.75 14.60
CA GLU A 155 -8.69 10.81 13.59
C GLU A 155 -7.87 10.41 12.36
N ALA A 156 -6.68 9.85 12.56
CA ALA A 156 -5.82 9.40 11.46
C ALA A 156 -6.43 8.22 10.66
N LEU A 157 -7.15 7.31 11.33
CA LEU A 157 -7.83 6.19 10.68
C LEU A 157 -9.17 6.58 10.02
N THR A 158 -9.77 7.70 10.40
CA THR A 158 -11.10 8.14 9.89
C THR A 158 -11.00 9.24 8.85
N ALA A 159 -9.91 10.00 8.81
CA ALA A 159 -9.61 10.85 7.69
C ALA A 159 -9.53 9.98 6.43
N ASN A 160 -10.43 10.20 5.46
CA ASN A 160 -10.57 9.53 4.15
C ASN A 160 -9.33 9.65 3.22
N LYS A 161 -8.12 9.77 3.80
CA LYS A 161 -6.79 9.83 3.18
C LYS A 161 -5.85 8.83 3.87
N SER A 162 -6.43 7.71 4.28
CA SER A 162 -6.05 6.87 5.42
C SER A 162 -4.54 6.63 5.57
N VAL A 163 -4.08 6.58 6.83
CA VAL A 163 -2.79 5.96 7.18
C VAL A 163 -2.67 4.58 6.51
N GLU A 164 -3.80 3.88 6.37
CA GLU A 164 -3.95 2.64 5.60
C GLU A 164 -3.55 2.80 4.13
N GLY A 165 -3.86 3.90 3.44
CA GLY A 165 -3.43 4.17 2.08
C GLY A 165 -1.91 4.25 1.94
N ILE A 166 -1.20 4.87 2.89
CA ILE A 166 0.26 4.95 2.83
C ILE A 166 0.94 3.72 3.42
N MET A 167 0.40 3.11 4.47
CA MET A 167 0.87 1.79 4.92
C MET A 167 0.68 0.74 3.83
N ALA A 168 -0.45 0.75 3.14
CA ALA A 168 -0.74 -0.12 2.01
C ALA A 168 0.06 0.27 0.77
N ASP A 169 0.29 1.55 0.46
CA ASP A 169 1.11 1.97 -0.68
C ASP A 169 2.61 1.74 -0.43
N ILE A 170 3.05 1.91 0.83
CA ILE A 170 4.35 1.45 1.29
C ILE A 170 4.42 -0.06 1.03
N ILE A 171 3.47 -0.87 1.52
CA ILE A 171 3.47 -2.32 1.26
C ILE A 171 3.39 -2.66 -0.23
N LYS A 172 2.59 -1.97 -1.03
CA LYS A 172 2.48 -2.20 -2.49
C LYS A 172 3.80 -1.95 -3.21
N LYS A 173 4.66 -1.07 -2.67
CA LYS A 173 6.03 -0.89 -3.18
C LYS A 173 6.94 -2.08 -2.89
N PHE A 174 6.60 -2.95 -1.95
CA PHE A 174 7.39 -4.13 -1.55
C PHE A 174 6.79 -5.46 -1.99
N ASP A 175 5.47 -5.62 -1.93
CA ASP A 175 4.79 -6.87 -2.22
C ASP A 175 3.35 -6.58 -2.68
N ALA A 176 3.15 -6.56 -3.99
CA ALA A 176 2.03 -5.98 -4.72
C ALA A 176 0.62 -6.58 -4.46
N SER A 177 0.40 -7.39 -3.41
CA SER A 177 -0.90 -8.04 -3.19
C SER A 177 -1.31 -8.37 -1.74
N LYS A 178 -0.75 -7.69 -0.74
CA LYS A 178 -0.98 -8.09 0.67
C LYS A 178 -1.86 -7.09 1.43
N SER A 179 -3.03 -7.56 1.87
CA SER A 179 -3.88 -6.87 2.85
C SER A 179 -3.19 -6.81 4.21
N VAL A 180 -3.56 -5.84 5.05
CA VAL A 180 -2.96 -5.68 6.39
C VAL A 180 -3.98 -5.92 7.49
N THR A 181 -3.50 -6.39 8.64
CA THR A 181 -4.27 -6.41 9.88
C THR A 181 -3.41 -5.92 11.02
N ILE A 182 -3.55 -4.63 11.36
CA ILE A 182 -2.76 -3.99 12.41
C ILE A 182 -3.64 -3.71 13.62
N ASN A 183 -3.18 -4.10 14.81
CA ASN A 183 -3.79 -3.66 16.06
C ASN A 183 -2.89 -2.62 16.71
N ILE A 184 -3.46 -1.49 17.11
CA ILE A 184 -2.74 -0.39 17.76
C ILE A 184 -3.14 -0.34 19.23
N PHE A 185 -2.17 -0.35 20.13
CA PHE A 185 -2.34 -0.27 21.57
C PHE A 185 -1.55 0.91 22.11
N ASP A 186 -1.87 1.36 23.32
CA ASP A 186 -0.99 2.21 24.12
C ASP A 186 -0.64 1.49 25.43
N GLY A 187 0.49 1.84 26.00
CA GLY A 187 0.99 1.26 27.25
C GLY A 187 2.50 1.26 27.30
N ALA A 188 3.06 0.58 28.31
CA ALA A 188 4.51 0.50 28.48
C ALA A 188 5.19 -0.29 27.35
N THR A 189 6.19 0.32 26.73
CA THR A 189 7.09 -0.32 25.77
C THR A 189 8.33 -0.87 26.48
N SER A 190 9.00 -1.81 25.81
CA SER A 190 10.28 -2.36 26.27
C SER A 190 11.32 -1.24 26.27
N ASN A 191 12.07 -1.08 27.37
CA ASN A 191 13.06 0.00 27.56
C ASN A 191 12.50 1.44 27.47
N GLY A 192 11.18 1.63 27.47
CA GLY A 192 10.55 2.95 27.41
C GLY A 192 10.72 3.67 26.07
N THR A 193 10.93 2.94 24.97
CA THR A 193 10.96 3.50 23.61
C THR A 193 9.63 4.17 23.24
N PRO A 194 9.60 5.13 22.30
CA PRO A 194 8.36 5.80 21.89
C PRO A 194 7.29 4.84 21.36
N GLY A 195 7.72 3.80 20.64
CA GLY A 195 6.87 2.74 20.14
C GLY A 195 7.59 1.39 20.19
N GLN A 196 6.83 0.32 19.99
CA GLN A 196 7.35 -1.01 19.68
C GLN A 196 6.31 -1.77 18.86
N TYR A 197 6.75 -2.76 18.08
CA TYR A 197 5.86 -3.77 17.51
C TYR A 197 6.07 -5.14 18.14
N LEU A 198 5.02 -5.97 18.13
CA LEU A 198 5.02 -7.34 18.64
C LEU A 198 4.19 -8.25 17.73
N GLY A 199 4.58 -9.54 17.67
CA GLY A 199 3.79 -10.57 16.99
C GLY A 199 3.60 -10.32 15.50
N ALA A 200 4.60 -9.75 14.83
CA ALA A 200 4.55 -9.50 13.39
C ALA A 200 4.67 -10.82 12.60
N GLY A 201 3.84 -11.00 11.58
CA GLY A 201 3.74 -12.26 10.84
C GLY A 201 2.86 -12.17 9.60
N PHE A 202 2.94 -13.19 8.75
CA PHE A 202 1.98 -13.39 7.68
C PHE A 202 1.03 -14.54 8.05
N ILE A 203 -0.27 -14.29 7.96
CA ILE A 203 -1.30 -15.34 8.00
C ILE A 203 -1.92 -15.41 6.60
N GLY A 204 -1.56 -16.44 5.84
CA GLY A 204 -1.80 -16.43 4.39
C GLY A 204 -1.06 -15.26 3.74
N ASN A 205 -1.78 -14.43 2.98
CA ASN A 205 -1.24 -13.22 2.34
C ASN A 205 -1.48 -11.94 3.15
N VAL A 206 -1.98 -12.05 4.39
CA VAL A 206 -2.27 -10.89 5.23
C VAL A 206 -1.09 -10.63 6.15
N PHE A 207 -0.46 -9.47 6.02
CA PHE A 207 0.53 -9.00 6.99
C PHE A 207 -0.19 -8.59 8.29
N GLN A 208 0.29 -9.07 9.43
CA GLN A 208 -0.28 -8.74 10.73
C GLN A 208 0.79 -8.29 11.69
N ALA A 209 0.46 -7.31 12.54
CA ALA A 209 1.31 -6.88 13.64
C ALA A 209 0.49 -6.18 14.73
N ASN A 210 1.03 -6.19 15.95
CA ASN A 210 0.54 -5.38 17.05
C ASN A 210 1.55 -4.25 17.30
N ILE A 211 1.11 -3.01 17.32
CA ILE A 211 1.95 -1.84 17.61
C ILE A 211 1.52 -1.26 18.95
N THR A 212 2.47 -0.99 19.83
CA THR A 212 2.23 -0.33 21.12
C THR A 212 2.92 1.02 21.16
N LEU A 213 2.18 2.07 21.50
CA LEU A 213 2.67 3.44 21.68
C LEU A 213 2.87 3.74 23.17
N GLN A 214 4.03 4.30 23.53
CA GLN A 214 4.36 4.56 24.93
C GLN A 214 3.59 5.75 25.50
N THR A 215 2.64 5.48 26.40
CA THR A 215 1.75 6.51 26.97
C THR A 215 2.54 7.61 27.68
N SER A 216 3.56 7.27 28.46
CA SER A 216 4.36 8.25 29.21
C SER A 216 5.23 9.15 28.32
N TYR A 217 5.62 8.66 27.15
CA TYR A 217 6.44 9.40 26.20
C TYR A 217 5.61 10.50 25.51
N PHE A 218 4.34 10.22 25.24
CA PHE A 218 3.50 11.10 24.42
C PHE A 218 2.69 12.15 25.17
N VAL A 219 2.76 12.20 26.51
CA VAL A 219 1.96 13.11 27.37
C VAL A 219 1.99 14.57 26.90
N ASN A 220 3.15 15.05 26.47
CA ASN A 220 3.33 16.43 26.00
C ASN A 220 3.73 16.48 24.52
N SER A 221 3.38 15.46 23.74
CA SER A 221 3.77 15.40 22.33
C SER A 221 2.72 16.02 21.42
N SER A 222 3.11 16.18 20.16
CA SER A 222 2.20 16.51 19.07
C SER A 222 1.55 15.26 18.47
N LYS A 223 0.38 15.44 17.83
CA LYS A 223 -0.27 14.41 17.02
C LYS A 223 0.66 13.90 15.92
N GLU A 224 1.44 14.80 15.33
CA GLU A 224 2.47 14.52 14.34
C GLU A 224 3.51 13.52 14.85
N SER A 225 4.01 13.70 16.07
CA SER A 225 4.98 12.79 16.70
C SER A 225 4.40 11.39 16.93
N VAL A 226 3.15 11.31 17.40
CA VAL A 226 2.44 10.04 17.64
C VAL A 226 2.26 9.26 16.34
N ILE A 227 1.74 9.91 15.30
CA ILE A 227 1.49 9.28 14.02
C ILE A 227 2.79 8.93 13.29
N THR A 228 3.83 9.76 13.42
CA THR A 228 5.17 9.43 12.90
C THR A 228 5.69 8.14 13.53
N THR A 229 5.60 8.02 14.86
CA THR A 229 6.02 6.81 15.58
C THR A 229 5.20 5.59 15.17
N LEU A 230 3.88 5.72 15.05
CA LEU A 230 3.02 4.63 14.58
C LEU A 230 3.46 4.08 13.22
N ILE A 231 3.75 4.97 12.26
CA ILE A 231 4.21 4.57 10.92
C ILE A 231 5.59 3.93 10.99
N HIS A 232 6.50 4.47 11.81
CA HIS A 232 7.84 3.93 12.02
C HIS A 232 7.79 2.48 12.53
N GLU A 233 7.02 2.21 13.58
CA GLU A 233 6.86 0.85 14.13
C GLU A 233 6.21 -0.11 13.15
N PHE A 234 5.26 0.38 12.35
CA PHE A 234 4.63 -0.42 11.30
C PHE A 234 5.66 -0.86 10.25
N VAL A 235 6.53 0.06 9.81
CA VAL A 235 7.56 -0.23 8.82
C VAL A 235 8.57 -1.24 9.38
N HIS A 236 8.98 -1.09 10.65
CA HIS A 236 9.79 -2.11 11.33
C HIS A 236 9.15 -3.49 11.30
N ALA A 237 7.89 -3.59 11.72
CA ALA A 237 7.16 -4.84 11.75
C ALA A 237 7.13 -5.51 10.37
N TYR A 238 6.95 -4.72 9.32
CA TYR A 238 6.89 -5.21 7.95
C TYR A 238 8.26 -5.68 7.41
N ILE A 239 9.31 -4.88 7.55
CA ILE A 239 10.67 -5.22 7.08
C ILE A 239 11.16 -6.50 7.74
N HIS A 240 10.96 -6.60 9.06
CA HIS A 240 11.37 -7.76 9.83
C HIS A 240 10.69 -9.06 9.37
N THR A 241 9.41 -8.96 9.02
CA THR A 241 8.59 -10.11 8.62
C THR A 241 8.80 -10.50 7.16
N SER A 242 9.04 -9.53 6.28
CA SER A 242 9.20 -9.74 4.83
C SER A 242 10.55 -10.32 4.41
N GLY A 243 11.53 -10.44 5.33
CA GLY A 243 12.74 -11.23 5.11
C GLY A 243 14.04 -10.61 5.60
N SER A 244 14.05 -9.34 6.04
CA SER A 244 15.23 -8.75 6.67
C SER A 244 15.26 -9.12 8.15
N LYS A 245 15.95 -10.21 8.51
CA LYS A 245 15.98 -10.73 9.90
C LYS A 245 16.90 -9.95 10.86
N ILE A 246 17.34 -8.74 10.54
CA ILE A 246 18.35 -8.00 11.31
C ILE A 246 17.87 -6.57 11.58
N LEU A 247 17.51 -6.26 12.84
CA LEU A 247 17.02 -4.93 13.27
C LEU A 247 18.00 -3.78 12.94
N GLU A 248 19.30 -4.03 13.03
CA GLU A 248 20.35 -3.05 12.66
C GLU A 248 20.37 -2.76 11.14
N VAL A 249 19.78 -3.64 10.33
CA VAL A 249 19.53 -3.42 8.89
C VAL A 249 18.20 -2.69 8.67
N ASP A 250 17.26 -2.73 9.61
CA ASP A 250 15.94 -2.11 9.43
C ASP A 250 16.05 -0.60 9.33
N HIS A 251 16.79 0.05 10.24
CA HIS A 251 16.97 1.50 10.18
C HIS A 251 17.75 1.95 8.93
N ASP A 252 18.73 1.15 8.46
CA ASP A 252 19.40 1.38 7.18
C ASP A 252 18.40 1.32 6.01
N VAL A 253 17.52 0.32 5.98
CA VAL A 253 16.48 0.17 4.95
C VAL A 253 15.45 1.31 5.04
N ILE A 254 15.00 1.66 6.24
CA ILE A 254 14.06 2.77 6.47
C ILE A 254 14.67 4.08 5.96
N SER A 255 15.93 4.36 6.33
CA SER A 255 16.64 5.57 5.92
C SER A 255 16.72 5.75 4.41
N GLN A 256 16.84 4.64 3.66
CA GLN A 256 17.01 4.66 2.21
C GLN A 256 15.69 4.66 1.45
N GLN A 257 14.66 3.96 1.96
CA GLN A 257 13.48 3.64 1.16
C GLN A 257 12.19 4.25 1.70
N TYR A 258 12.13 4.59 2.99
CA TYR A 258 10.87 4.91 3.68
C TYR A 258 10.79 6.34 4.21
N ILE A 259 11.91 7.04 4.38
CA ILE A 259 11.90 8.45 4.81
C ILE A 259 11.02 9.32 3.91
N THR A 260 11.22 9.25 2.59
CA THR A 260 10.46 10.07 1.64
C THR A 260 8.96 9.75 1.66
N PRO A 261 8.51 8.47 1.52
CA PRO A 261 7.10 8.12 1.69
C PRO A 261 6.48 8.59 3.01
N MET A 262 7.20 8.42 4.12
CA MET A 262 6.75 8.87 5.44
C MET A 262 6.60 10.38 5.51
N ALA A 263 7.58 11.14 4.99
CA ALA A 263 7.53 12.60 4.98
C ALA A 263 6.37 13.12 4.12
N VAL A 264 6.16 12.57 2.93
CA VAL A 264 5.04 12.95 2.05
C VAL A 264 3.69 12.69 2.73
N TYR A 265 3.56 11.58 3.46
CA TYR A 265 2.36 11.33 4.27
C TYR A 265 2.12 12.43 5.30
N LEU A 266 3.12 12.66 6.16
CA LEU A 266 3.01 13.59 7.27
C LEU A 266 2.71 15.00 6.78
N GLN A 267 3.37 15.41 5.69
CA GLN A 267 3.10 16.68 5.01
C GLN A 267 1.64 16.77 4.58
N ASN A 268 1.13 15.78 3.84
CA ASN A 268 -0.22 15.83 3.28
C ASN A 268 -1.32 15.67 4.33
N TYR A 269 -1.07 14.86 5.35
CA TYR A 269 -2.04 14.56 6.40
C TYR A 269 -2.17 15.73 7.39
N PHE A 270 -1.04 16.28 7.86
CA PHE A 270 -1.04 17.37 8.82
C PHE A 270 -0.93 18.77 8.20
N ASN A 271 -0.72 18.86 6.88
CA ASN A 271 -0.47 20.12 6.18
C ASN A 271 0.71 20.91 6.79
N ILE A 272 1.79 20.20 7.14
CA ILE A 272 3.02 20.79 7.71
C ILE A 272 4.07 21.06 6.62
N PRO A 273 5.04 21.95 6.85
CA PRO A 273 6.16 22.16 5.92
C PRO A 273 6.89 20.85 5.59
N LEU A 274 7.33 20.69 4.33
CA LEU A 274 8.02 19.47 3.88
C LEU A 274 9.29 19.18 4.70
N LYS A 275 10.08 20.19 5.02
CA LYS A 275 11.26 20.05 5.89
C LYS A 275 10.92 19.48 7.27
N ASP A 276 9.78 19.88 7.83
CA ASP A 276 9.32 19.39 9.13
C ASP A 276 8.90 17.93 9.04
N ALA A 277 8.22 17.56 7.97
CA ALA A 277 7.82 16.19 7.72
C ALA A 277 9.02 15.25 7.52
N TYR A 278 10.05 15.69 6.78
CA TYR A 278 11.32 14.97 6.68
C TYR A 278 12.03 14.89 8.03
N ALA A 279 12.04 15.98 8.80
CA ALA A 279 12.65 15.99 10.12
C ALA A 279 12.01 14.95 11.05
N LEU A 280 10.69 14.88 11.06
CA LEU A 280 9.93 13.86 11.80
C LEU A 280 10.27 12.45 11.33
N ALA A 281 10.23 12.19 10.02
CA ALA A 281 10.52 10.86 9.45
C ALA A 281 11.93 10.35 9.81
N TRP A 282 12.94 11.24 9.81
CA TRP A 282 14.32 10.91 10.20
C TRP A 282 14.50 10.70 11.72
N SER A 283 13.61 11.25 12.55
CA SER A 283 13.82 11.38 13.99
C SER A 283 13.80 10.05 14.78
N GLY A 284 13.48 8.94 14.12
CA GLY A 284 13.47 7.58 14.67
C GLY A 284 14.57 6.66 14.16
N VAL A 285 15.42 7.08 13.21
CA VAL A 285 16.43 6.21 12.56
C VAL A 285 17.87 6.66 12.83
N SER A 286 18.14 7.16 14.03
CA SER A 286 19.41 7.82 14.38
C SER A 286 20.63 6.89 14.40
N ASP A 287 20.42 5.60 14.40
CA ASP A 287 21.42 4.52 14.38
C ASP A 287 21.57 3.88 12.99
N SER A 288 20.84 4.36 11.98
CA SER A 288 21.16 4.03 10.57
C SER A 288 22.55 4.56 10.22
N LYS A 289 23.31 3.83 9.40
CA LYS A 289 24.63 4.27 8.92
C LYS A 289 24.57 5.60 8.18
N ALA A 290 23.50 5.81 7.40
CA ALA A 290 23.28 7.05 6.67
C ALA A 290 23.17 8.25 7.62
N TRP A 291 22.56 8.05 8.80
CA TRP A 291 22.45 9.09 9.81
C TRP A 291 23.70 9.19 10.69
N ASP A 292 24.16 8.07 11.26
CA ASP A 292 25.24 8.02 12.24
C ASP A 292 26.54 8.62 11.68
N LEU A 293 26.92 8.22 10.47
CA LEU A 293 28.15 8.67 9.79
C LEU A 293 28.05 10.09 9.20
N ALA A 294 26.83 10.64 9.09
CA ALA A 294 26.63 11.97 8.54
C ALA A 294 27.11 13.06 9.51
N ALA A 295 27.92 13.99 9.00
CA ALA A 295 28.24 15.23 9.70
C ALA A 295 26.96 16.06 9.92
N LEU A 296 26.97 16.95 10.92
CA LEU A 296 25.82 17.83 11.20
C LEU A 296 25.43 18.70 9.99
N SER A 297 26.40 19.06 9.16
CA SER A 297 26.22 19.82 7.91
C SER A 297 25.89 18.96 6.69
N PHE A 298 25.85 17.64 6.81
CA PHE A 298 25.48 16.76 5.71
C PHE A 298 24.03 17.01 5.31
N GLU A 299 23.78 17.07 4.00
CA GLU A 299 22.48 17.40 3.42
C GLU A 299 21.79 16.16 2.85
N PHE A 300 20.59 15.88 3.33
CA PHE A 300 19.68 14.91 2.73
C PHE A 300 18.85 15.61 1.65
N THR A 301 18.72 14.98 0.49
CA THR A 301 17.89 15.49 -0.62
C THR A 301 16.43 15.07 -0.41
N MET A 302 15.51 16.03 -0.49
CA MET A 302 14.07 15.81 -0.37
C MET A 302 13.42 15.59 -1.74
N ILE A 303 12.16 15.16 -1.75
CA ILE A 303 11.41 14.83 -2.98
C ILE A 303 11.26 16.00 -3.97
N ASP A 304 11.31 17.24 -3.48
CA ASP A 304 11.22 18.47 -4.29
C ASP A 304 12.60 18.98 -4.78
N GLY A 305 13.67 18.21 -4.53
CA GLY A 305 15.05 18.58 -4.85
C GLY A 305 15.69 19.57 -3.88
N ASN A 306 14.93 20.11 -2.91
CA ASN A 306 15.51 20.90 -1.82
C ASN A 306 16.26 20.00 -0.84
N LYS A 307 17.03 20.63 0.05
CA LYS A 307 17.90 19.93 0.99
C LYS A 307 17.56 20.26 2.45
N ILE A 308 17.80 19.28 3.32
CA ILE A 308 17.72 19.41 4.77
C ILE A 308 18.99 18.83 5.41
N THR A 309 19.61 19.58 6.31
CA THR A 309 20.79 19.10 7.03
C THR A 309 20.42 18.18 8.19
N LYS A 310 21.36 17.34 8.64
CA LYS A 310 21.22 16.57 9.90
C LYS A 310 20.92 17.50 11.09
N GLN A 311 21.59 18.65 11.18
CA GLN A 311 21.33 19.63 12.24
C GLN A 311 19.92 20.21 12.16
N GLU A 312 19.44 20.62 10.97
CA GLU A 312 18.07 21.09 10.81
C GLU A 312 17.06 20.03 11.22
N THR A 313 17.29 18.77 10.85
CA THR A 313 16.41 17.64 11.19
C THR A 313 16.28 17.48 12.72
N LEU A 314 17.39 17.56 13.46
CA LEU A 314 17.38 17.54 14.93
C LEU A 314 16.59 18.73 15.50
N ASN A 315 16.83 19.93 14.98
CA ASN A 315 16.20 21.16 15.46
C ASN A 315 14.69 21.19 15.18
N LEU A 316 14.26 20.65 14.04
CA LEU A 316 12.87 20.72 13.60
C LEU A 316 12.00 19.61 14.22
N SER A 317 12.57 18.44 14.50
CA SER A 317 11.81 17.30 15.07
C SER A 317 11.62 17.38 16.58
N GLY A 318 12.59 17.91 17.34
CA GLY A 318 12.51 18.03 18.80
C GLY A 318 11.23 18.69 19.32
N PRO A 319 10.82 19.87 18.80
CA PRO A 319 9.59 20.56 19.21
C PRO A 319 8.28 19.78 18.98
N TYR A 320 8.26 18.78 18.09
CA TYR A 320 7.09 17.92 17.92
C TYR A 320 7.03 16.81 18.98
N LYS A 321 8.20 16.34 19.46
CA LYS A 321 8.32 15.31 20.50
C LYS A 321 7.99 15.90 21.87
N ASP A 322 8.56 17.06 22.17
CA ASP A 322 8.37 17.80 23.42
C ASP A 322 7.49 19.04 23.19
N ASN A 323 6.26 18.87 22.70
CA ASN A 323 5.25 19.91 22.47
C ASN A 323 4.69 20.53 23.78
N GLY A 324 5.58 20.86 24.71
CA GLY A 324 5.27 21.35 26.05
C GLY A 324 4.91 22.83 26.12
N ASN A 325 4.91 23.37 27.35
CA ASN A 325 4.43 24.73 27.64
C ASN A 325 5.40 25.85 27.21
N GLN A 326 6.61 25.51 26.79
CA GLN A 326 7.63 26.47 26.38
C GLN A 326 7.51 26.75 24.88
N PRO A 327 7.33 28.01 24.43
CA PRO A 327 7.07 28.34 23.02
C PRO A 327 8.10 27.80 22.03
N GLN A 328 9.38 27.78 22.41
CA GLN A 328 10.49 27.27 21.60
C GLN A 328 10.44 25.75 21.36
N TYR A 329 9.71 25.02 22.18
CA TYR A 329 9.49 23.58 22.04
C TYR A 329 8.07 23.28 21.55
N LYS A 330 7.27 24.29 21.19
CA LYS A 330 5.88 24.07 20.79
C LYS A 330 5.78 24.01 19.27
N LYS A 331 5.55 22.83 18.71
CA LYS A 331 5.25 22.65 17.29
C LYS A 331 4.25 21.53 17.06
N GLY A 332 3.42 21.71 16.03
CA GLY A 332 2.34 20.79 15.70
C GLY A 332 1.13 20.93 16.62
N ILE A 333 0.19 20.01 16.43
CA ILE A 333 -1.08 19.99 17.17
C ILE A 333 -0.87 19.17 18.44
N GLY A 334 -1.12 19.74 19.61
CA GLY A 334 -1.02 19.00 20.88
C GLY A 334 -1.86 17.72 20.85
N ILE A 335 -1.33 16.61 21.37
CA ILE A 335 -1.97 15.29 21.27
C ILE A 335 -3.42 15.27 21.81
N CYS A 336 -3.72 16.06 22.83
CA CYS A 336 -5.05 16.13 23.43
C CYS A 336 -5.97 17.21 22.82
N ASN A 337 -5.50 17.95 21.79
CA ASN A 337 -6.25 19.03 21.15
C ASN A 337 -6.98 18.53 19.90
#